data_AF-A0A969FW19-F1
#
_entry.id   AF-A0A969FW19-F1
#
_cell.length_a   1.000
_cell.length_b   1.000
_cell.length_c   1.000
_cell.angle_alpha   90.00
_cell.angle_beta   90.00
_cell.angle_gamma   90.00
#
_symmetry.space_group_name_H-M   'P 1'
#
loop_
_entity.id
_entity.type
_entity.pdbx_description
1 polymer ?
#
loop_
_entity_poly.entity_id
_entity_poly.type
_entity_poly.pdbx_seq_one_letter_code
_entity_poly.pdbx_strand_id
1 'polypeptide(L)'
;MGEVVTFYSYKGGVGRTMALANTAMLLSLWGYRVLIVDWDLEAPGLEYFFKDFLDMKLVAQKTGIIDLLSQISQGSQGSQGSHHGDDEAPAETEVNWNDSLVKIDLAGGQTTLHLLTAGSRSDDYFRHLRNLDLHTLYEAGGGVAIERLRNEWKEAYDFVLVDSRTGITDIGGICTIQLPDILVLLFMATEQSLQGVIDVAKKASRSRWNLPFDRMSLISLPIAGKFDSGEEFQISQEWLNRFASTLKGIYENWLPTAVSVRDFLEVTKIPYIPTSALARNSPFWSKAPLTQPVWAMPMKTSRR
;
A
#
# COMPACT_ATOMS: atom_id res chain seq x y z
N MET A 1 17.30 4.41 -5.86
CA MET A 1 15.98 5.06 -5.76
C MET A 1 15.02 4.00 -5.25
N GLY A 2 14.22 4.29 -4.22
CA GLY A 2 13.33 3.33 -3.60
C GLY A 2 12.17 2.91 -4.50
N GLU A 3 11.25 2.10 -3.96
CA GLU A 3 10.08 1.60 -4.68
C GLU A 3 8.78 1.95 -3.95
N VAL A 4 7.76 2.35 -4.72
CA VAL A 4 6.40 2.54 -4.19
C VAL A 4 5.59 1.28 -4.43
N VAL A 5 5.09 0.67 -3.35
CA VAL A 5 4.30 -0.56 -3.38
C VAL A 5 2.92 -0.25 -2.84
N THR A 6 1.90 -0.23 -3.70
CA THR A 6 0.53 -0.03 -3.25
C THR A 6 -0.14 -1.37 -2.98
N PHE A 7 -0.75 -1.49 -1.81
CA PHE A 7 -1.62 -2.59 -1.43
C PHE A 7 -3.06 -2.18 -1.72
N TYR A 8 -3.73 -2.95 -2.56
CA TYR A 8 -5.12 -2.73 -2.98
C TYR A 8 -5.95 -3.98 -2.81
N SER A 9 -7.25 -3.82 -2.54
CA SER A 9 -8.22 -4.92 -2.62
C SER A 9 -9.57 -4.44 -3.15
N TYR A 10 -10.19 -5.24 -4.02
CA TYR A 10 -11.50 -4.89 -4.59
C TYR A 10 -12.61 -4.91 -3.55
N LYS A 11 -12.53 -5.83 -2.58
CA LYS A 11 -13.46 -5.93 -1.45
C LYS A 11 -12.78 -5.52 -0.15
N GLY A 12 -13.58 -5.19 0.86
CA GLY A 12 -13.14 -5.07 2.25
C GLY A 12 -12.92 -6.43 2.91
N GLY A 13 -12.16 -6.42 4.00
CA GLY A 13 -11.97 -7.60 4.85
C GLY A 13 -10.99 -8.66 4.32
N VAL A 14 -10.23 -8.37 3.26
CA VAL A 14 -9.29 -9.33 2.64
C VAL A 14 -7.93 -9.41 3.37
N GLY A 15 -7.67 -8.50 4.31
CA GLY A 15 -6.41 -8.42 5.06
C GLY A 15 -5.36 -7.49 4.44
N ARG A 16 -5.75 -6.56 3.56
CA ARG A 16 -4.86 -5.61 2.87
C ARG A 16 -3.97 -4.79 3.82
N THR A 17 -4.56 -4.01 4.73
CA THR A 17 -3.83 -3.20 5.71
C THR A 17 -2.94 -4.06 6.61
N MET A 18 -3.40 -5.26 6.97
CA MET A 18 -2.62 -6.21 7.78
C MET A 18 -1.41 -6.73 7.02
N ALA A 19 -1.56 -7.08 5.74
CA ALA A 19 -0.45 -7.52 4.89
C ALA A 19 0.59 -6.41 4.72
N LEU A 20 0.14 -5.17 4.50
CA LEU A 20 1.01 -3.99 4.44
C LEU A 20 1.78 -3.80 5.75
N ALA A 21 1.10 -3.81 6.90
CA ALA A 21 1.73 -3.57 8.19
C ALA A 21 2.79 -4.64 8.53
N ASN A 22 2.50 -5.92 8.24
CA ASN A 22 3.48 -7.00 8.45
C ASN A 22 4.67 -6.88 7.50
N THR A 23 4.44 -6.53 6.23
CA THR A 23 5.51 -6.30 5.25
C THR A 23 6.40 -5.15 5.69
N ALA A 24 5.82 -4.04 6.15
CA ALA A 24 6.55 -2.88 6.65
C ALA A 24 7.48 -3.24 7.82
N MET A 25 6.95 -4.00 8.77
CA MET A 25 7.69 -4.46 9.95
C MET A 25 8.88 -5.32 9.54
N LEU A 26 8.66 -6.32 8.67
CA LEU A 26 9.72 -7.22 8.20
C LEU A 26 10.82 -6.48 7.44
N LEU A 27 10.45 -5.61 6.51
CA LEU A 27 11.40 -4.79 5.75
C LEU A 27 12.22 -3.88 6.69
N SER A 28 11.57 -3.26 7.68
CA SER A 28 12.25 -2.41 8.66
C SER A 28 13.22 -3.21 9.54
N LEU A 29 12.82 -4.42 9.96
CA LEU A 29 13.69 -5.34 10.72
C LEU A 29 14.87 -5.86 9.90
N TRP A 30 14.75 -5.89 8.57
CA TRP A 30 15.86 -6.19 7.66
C TRP A 30 16.79 -4.99 7.40
N GLY A 31 16.52 -3.84 8.03
CA GLY A 31 17.36 -2.64 7.96
C GLY A 31 17.02 -1.69 6.81
N TYR A 32 15.91 -1.89 6.10
CA TYR A 32 15.44 -0.95 5.09
C TYR A 32 14.78 0.27 5.73
N ARG A 33 14.88 1.42 5.04
CA ARG A 33 14.11 2.62 5.36
C ARG A 33 12.72 2.46 4.77
N VAL A 34 11.70 2.38 5.63
CA VAL A 34 10.32 2.13 5.22
C VAL A 34 9.43 3.30 5.59
N LEU A 35 8.67 3.80 4.61
CA LEU A 35 7.53 4.68 4.82
C LEU A 35 6.25 3.88 4.58
N ILE A 36 5.31 3.94 5.52
CA ILE A 36 3.95 3.46 5.32
C ILE A 36 2.99 4.65 5.22
N VAL A 37 2.05 4.57 4.28
CA VAL A 37 1.13 5.67 3.95
C VAL A 37 -0.30 5.17 4.02
N ASP A 38 -1.12 5.77 4.88
CA ASP A 38 -2.55 5.48 4.95
C ASP A 38 -3.31 6.38 3.96
N TRP A 39 -3.56 5.87 2.75
CA TRP A 39 -4.35 6.56 1.74
C TRP A 39 -5.85 6.23 1.85
N ASP A 40 -6.25 5.50 2.90
CA ASP A 40 -7.63 5.13 3.15
C ASP A 40 -8.40 6.26 3.82
N LEU A 41 -8.69 7.33 3.07
CA LEU A 41 -9.25 8.55 3.66
C LEU A 41 -10.67 8.37 4.23
N GLU A 42 -11.42 7.36 3.80
CA GLU A 42 -12.80 7.15 4.26
C GLU A 42 -12.88 6.31 5.54
N ALA A 43 -12.03 5.29 5.69
CA ALA A 43 -11.96 4.49 6.92
C ALA A 43 -10.50 4.14 7.26
N PRO A 44 -9.71 5.14 7.65
CA PRO A 44 -8.31 4.96 7.96
C PRO A 44 -8.12 4.22 9.28
N GLY A 45 -6.95 3.62 9.44
CA GLY A 45 -6.66 2.85 10.65
C GLY A 45 -5.33 2.12 10.63
N LEU A 46 -4.41 2.48 9.74
CA LEU A 46 -3.09 1.88 9.70
C LEU A 46 -2.33 2.08 11.02
N GLU A 47 -2.52 3.23 11.68
CA GLU A 47 -1.92 3.55 12.99
C GLU A 47 -2.26 2.52 14.08
N TYR A 48 -3.43 1.90 14.05
CA TYR A 48 -3.85 0.94 15.07
C TYR A 48 -3.05 -0.36 15.06
N PHE A 49 -2.41 -0.71 13.94
CA PHE A 49 -1.48 -1.84 13.86
C PHE A 49 -0.16 -1.57 14.59
N PHE A 50 0.12 -0.32 14.93
CA PHE A 50 1.35 0.11 15.59
C PHE A 50 1.09 0.82 16.91
N LYS A 51 -0.13 0.74 17.45
CA LYS A 51 -0.55 1.44 18.68
C LYS A 51 0.36 1.19 19.90
N ASP A 52 1.01 0.03 19.96
CA ASP A 52 1.91 -0.33 21.06
C ASP A 52 3.28 0.35 20.95
N PHE A 53 3.57 0.96 19.80
CA PHE A 53 4.79 1.70 19.47
C PHE A 53 4.54 3.21 19.28
N LEU A 54 3.31 3.67 19.49
CA LEU A 54 2.85 5.02 19.17
C LEU A 54 2.09 5.66 20.33
N ASP A 55 2.28 6.96 20.51
CA ASP A 55 1.33 7.77 21.29
C ASP A 55 0.14 8.13 20.39
N MET A 56 -0.94 7.37 20.51
CA MET A 56 -2.14 7.55 19.70
C MET A 56 -2.78 8.94 19.84
N LYS A 57 -2.57 9.65 20.96
CA LYS A 57 -3.09 11.01 21.12
C LYS A 57 -2.31 12.02 20.30
N LEU A 58 -0.99 11.83 20.20
CA LEU A 58 -0.13 12.66 19.35
C LEU A 58 -0.38 12.35 17.87
N VAL A 59 -0.49 11.07 17.51
CA VAL A 59 -0.80 10.63 16.14
C VAL A 59 -2.12 11.22 15.65
N ALA A 60 -3.15 11.24 16.50
CA ALA A 60 -4.44 11.83 16.16
C ALA A 60 -4.39 13.33 15.84
N GLN A 61 -3.35 14.05 16.26
CA GLN A 61 -3.18 15.50 15.99
C GLN A 61 -2.28 15.77 14.78
N LYS A 62 -1.62 14.75 14.25
CA LYS A 62 -0.71 14.89 13.12
C LYS A 62 -1.47 15.09 11.82
N THR A 63 -1.02 16.05 11.02
CA THR A 63 -1.45 16.17 9.63
C THR A 63 -1.05 14.94 8.83
N GLY A 64 -1.73 14.72 7.70
CA GLY A 64 -1.50 13.56 6.85
C GLY A 64 -1.95 13.79 5.42
N ILE A 65 -2.23 12.71 4.69
CA ILE A 65 -2.52 12.74 3.25
C ILE A 65 -3.63 13.73 2.88
N ILE A 66 -4.75 13.75 3.60
CA ILE A 66 -5.85 14.67 3.29
C ILE A 66 -5.43 16.14 3.42
N ASP A 67 -4.56 16.45 4.38
CA ASP A 67 -4.07 17.80 4.63
C ASP A 67 -3.09 18.23 3.54
N LEU A 68 -2.20 17.32 3.12
CA LEU A 68 -1.29 17.54 1.99
C LEU A 68 -2.07 17.76 0.69
N LEU A 69 -3.08 16.92 0.39
CA LEU A 69 -3.92 17.08 -0.80
C LEU A 69 -4.70 18.40 -0.78
N SER A 70 -5.15 18.84 0.40
CA SER A 70 -5.82 20.13 0.56
C SER A 70 -4.88 21.30 0.28
N GLN A 71 -3.62 21.23 0.72
CA GLN A 71 -2.59 22.23 0.42
C GLN A 71 -2.27 22.29 -1.08
N ILE A 72 -2.12 21.14 -1.74
CA ILE A 72 -1.90 21.07 -3.19
C ILE A 72 -3.08 21.72 -3.93
N SER A 73 -4.32 21.40 -3.53
CA SER A 73 -5.52 21.96 -4.16
C SER A 73 -5.57 23.49 -4.06
N GLN A 74 -5.28 24.03 -2.88
CA GLN A 74 -5.28 25.49 -2.64
C GLN A 74 -4.19 26.21 -3.43
N GLY A 75 -2.96 25.68 -3.44
CA GLY A 75 -1.84 26.28 -4.17
C GLY A 75 -2.03 26.24 -5.70
N SER A 76 -2.68 25.19 -6.20
CA SER A 76 -3.03 25.05 -7.61
C SER A 76 -4.09 26.06 -8.07
N GLN A 77 -5.07 26.38 -7.21
CA GLN A 77 -6.09 27.41 -7.50
C GLN A 77 -5.53 28.84 -7.46
N GLY A 78 -4.58 29.14 -6.55
CA GLY A 78 -3.95 30.46 -6.46
C GLY A 78 -3.13 30.85 -7.70
N SER A 79 -2.62 29.86 -8.44
CA SER A 79 -1.79 30.07 -9.62
C SER A 79 -2.58 30.44 -10.89
N GLN A 80 -3.88 30.09 -10.97
CA GLN A 80 -4.73 30.44 -12.11
C GLN A 80 -5.26 31.89 -12.11
N GLY A 81 -5.11 32.64 -11.01
CA GLY A 81 -5.61 34.01 -10.88
C GLY A 81 -4.71 35.12 -11.46
N SER A 82 -3.51 34.78 -11.96
CA SER A 82 -2.54 35.74 -12.49
C SER A 82 -2.50 35.72 -14.02
N HIS A 83 -3.52 36.29 -14.65
CA HIS A 83 -3.46 36.65 -16.08
C HIS A 83 -2.63 37.93 -16.27
N HIS A 84 -1.30 37.82 -16.09
CA HIS A 84 -0.37 38.72 -16.74
C HIS A 84 0.54 37.86 -17.60
N GLY A 85 0.48 38.08 -18.91
CA GLY A 85 1.19 37.26 -19.89
C GLY A 85 2.69 37.42 -19.71
N ASP A 86 3.31 36.37 -19.19
CA ASP A 86 4.70 35.99 -19.36
C ASP A 86 4.75 34.46 -19.18
N ASP A 87 5.57 33.77 -20.00
CA ASP A 87 5.79 32.32 -20.01
C ASP A 87 6.51 31.82 -18.73
N GLU A 88 6.05 32.23 -17.54
CA GLU A 88 6.57 31.74 -16.27
C GLU A 88 5.76 30.52 -15.82
N ALA A 89 6.46 29.40 -15.62
CA ALA A 89 5.86 28.17 -15.10
C ALA A 89 5.10 28.47 -13.79
N PRO A 90 3.90 27.90 -13.58
CA PRO A 90 3.09 28.17 -12.40
C PRO A 90 3.91 27.92 -11.13
N ALA A 91 3.86 28.87 -10.19
CA ALA A 91 4.60 28.82 -8.94
C ALA A 91 4.34 27.48 -8.22
N GLU A 92 5.40 26.68 -8.11
CA GLU A 92 5.30 25.34 -7.54
C GLU A 92 4.90 25.41 -6.06
N THR A 93 3.77 24.82 -5.69
CA THR A 93 3.37 24.73 -4.28
C THR A 93 4.23 23.66 -3.61
N GLU A 94 5.28 24.06 -2.91
CA GLU A 94 6.09 23.16 -2.10
C GLU A 94 5.30 22.70 -0.87
N VAL A 95 5.09 21.39 -0.72
CA VAL A 95 4.31 20.81 0.36
C VAL A 95 5.26 20.03 1.27
N ASN A 96 5.45 20.51 2.50
CA ASN A 96 6.32 19.83 3.45
C ASN A 96 5.61 18.64 4.11
N TRP A 97 5.81 17.44 3.57
CA TRP A 97 5.28 16.20 4.14
C TRP A 97 6.07 15.69 5.35
N ASN A 98 7.31 16.15 5.58
CA ASN A 98 8.16 15.66 6.68
C ASN A 98 7.57 15.98 8.06
N ASP A 99 6.91 17.13 8.21
CA ASP A 99 6.27 17.55 9.47
C ASP A 99 5.09 16.64 9.86
N SER A 100 4.51 15.99 8.85
CA SER A 100 3.39 15.04 8.99
C SER A 100 3.85 13.63 9.38
N LEU A 101 5.16 13.36 9.39
CA LEU A 101 5.67 12.02 9.71
C LEU A 101 5.49 11.69 11.20
N VAL A 102 5.15 10.42 11.40
CA VAL A 102 5.11 9.76 12.71
C VAL A 102 6.17 8.67 12.70
N LYS A 103 7.13 8.75 13.63
CA LYS A 103 8.12 7.69 13.80
C LYS A 103 7.53 6.53 14.60
N ILE A 104 7.73 5.31 14.11
CA ILE A 104 7.37 4.07 14.82
C ILE A 104 8.66 3.51 15.44
N ASP A 105 8.81 3.64 16.75
CA ASP A 105 10.00 3.19 17.47
C ASP A 105 9.91 1.69 17.80
N LEU A 106 10.51 0.85 16.96
CA LEU A 106 10.65 -0.58 17.23
C LEU A 106 11.79 -0.81 18.24
N ALA A 107 11.56 -1.70 19.21
CA ALA A 107 12.57 -2.09 20.19
C ALA A 107 13.80 -2.67 19.47
N GLY A 108 14.95 -2.00 19.55
CA GLY A 108 16.18 -2.40 18.84
C GLY A 108 16.96 -1.25 18.19
N GLY A 109 16.42 -0.03 18.18
CA GLY A 109 17.17 1.22 17.98
C GLY A 109 17.78 1.47 16.58
N GLN A 110 17.71 0.52 15.65
CA GLN A 110 18.31 0.64 14.31
C GLN A 110 17.30 0.59 13.15
N THR A 111 16.00 0.43 13.42
CA THR A 111 15.00 0.29 12.35
C THR A 111 14.38 1.63 11.98
N THR A 112 14.28 1.92 10.69
CA THR A 112 13.63 3.12 10.17
C THR A 112 12.24 2.77 9.64
N LEU A 113 11.21 3.01 10.45
CA LEU A 113 9.81 2.86 10.07
C LEU A 113 9.06 4.15 10.38
N HIS A 114 8.59 4.83 9.34
CA HIS A 114 7.79 6.04 9.46
C HIS A 114 6.38 5.81 8.91
N LEU A 115 5.41 6.48 9.51
CA LEU A 115 4.00 6.48 9.12
C LEU A 115 3.61 7.90 8.69
N LEU A 116 2.97 7.99 7.53
CA LEU A 116 2.18 9.13 7.10
C LEU A 116 0.71 8.74 7.20
N THR A 117 -0.02 9.37 8.11
CA THR A 117 -1.43 9.05 8.38
C THR A 117 -2.33 9.58 7.27
N ALA A 118 -3.60 9.16 7.29
CA ALA A 118 -4.62 9.73 6.40
C ALA A 118 -4.88 11.22 6.68
N GLY A 119 -4.61 11.69 7.89
CA GLY A 119 -4.89 13.06 8.32
C GLY A 119 -5.14 13.18 9.82
N SER A 120 -5.18 14.42 10.31
CA SER A 120 -5.53 14.70 11.70
C SER A 120 -6.97 14.26 12.02
N ARG A 121 -7.24 13.73 13.21
CA ARG A 121 -8.58 13.30 13.67
C ARG A 121 -9.39 14.45 14.28
N SER A 122 -9.15 15.66 13.80
CA SER A 122 -9.90 16.85 14.21
C SER A 122 -11.27 16.92 13.50
N ASP A 123 -12.14 17.82 13.95
CA ASP A 123 -13.42 18.11 13.28
C ASP A 123 -13.23 18.56 11.81
N ASP A 124 -12.02 19.04 11.47
CA ASP A 124 -11.67 19.52 10.15
C ASP A 124 -11.44 18.36 9.16
N TYR A 125 -11.16 17.13 9.62
CA TYR A 125 -10.93 15.96 8.76
C TYR A 125 -12.09 15.72 7.80
N PHE A 126 -13.31 15.63 8.35
CA PHE A 126 -14.51 15.40 7.55
C PHE A 126 -14.85 16.58 6.65
N ARG A 127 -14.38 17.79 6.99
CA ARG A 127 -14.52 18.97 6.14
C ARG A 127 -13.57 18.89 4.95
N HIS A 128 -12.29 18.61 5.20
CA HIS A 128 -11.29 18.43 4.14
C HIS A 128 -11.67 17.29 3.20
N LEU A 129 -12.06 16.12 3.75
CA LEU A 129 -12.48 14.96 2.94
C LEU A 129 -13.67 15.27 2.02
N ARG A 130 -14.67 15.99 2.53
CA ARG A 130 -15.86 16.36 1.74
C ARG A 130 -15.55 17.38 0.65
N ASN A 131 -14.60 18.27 0.92
CA ASN A 131 -14.21 19.32 -0.01
C ASN A 131 -13.13 18.86 -1.00
N LEU A 132 -12.55 17.68 -0.81
CA LEU A 132 -11.56 17.11 -1.71
C LEU A 132 -12.23 16.63 -3.00
N ASP A 133 -12.14 17.46 -4.03
CA ASP A 133 -12.48 17.08 -5.40
C ASP A 133 -11.20 16.72 -6.16
N LEU A 134 -10.98 15.43 -6.38
CA LEU A 134 -9.81 14.94 -7.11
C LEU A 134 -9.82 15.35 -8.58
N HIS A 135 -10.98 15.53 -9.20
CA HIS A 135 -11.04 15.95 -10.59
C HIS A 135 -10.52 17.39 -10.73
N THR A 136 -11.03 18.29 -9.89
CA THR A 136 -10.58 19.69 -9.83
C THR A 136 -9.09 19.78 -9.47
N LEU A 137 -8.63 18.95 -8.53
CA LEU A 137 -7.21 18.86 -8.17
C LEU A 137 -6.33 18.53 -9.39
N TYR A 138 -6.73 17.55 -10.21
CA TYR A 138 -5.95 17.16 -11.39
C TYR A 138 -6.03 18.20 -12.51
N GLU A 139 -7.18 18.83 -12.73
CA GLU A 139 -7.32 19.93 -13.71
C GLU A 139 -6.43 21.13 -13.36
N ALA A 140 -6.25 21.39 -12.06
CA ALA A 140 -5.39 22.46 -11.58
C ALA A 140 -3.89 22.09 -11.56
N GLY A 141 -3.50 20.89 -12.02
CA GLY A 141 -2.10 20.45 -12.08
C GLY A 141 -1.62 19.66 -10.86
N GLY A 142 -2.50 19.30 -9.93
CA GLY A 142 -2.16 18.53 -8.72
C GLY A 142 -1.53 17.16 -9.00
N GLY A 143 -1.73 16.60 -10.19
CA GLY A 143 -1.03 15.39 -10.63
C GLY A 143 0.50 15.54 -10.63
N VAL A 144 1.03 16.71 -11.00
CA VAL A 144 2.48 17.00 -10.98
C VAL A 144 2.99 17.06 -9.54
N ALA A 145 2.23 17.72 -8.65
CA ALA A 145 2.58 17.79 -7.23
C ALA A 145 2.59 16.41 -6.56
N ILE A 146 1.62 15.54 -6.89
CA ILE A 146 1.59 14.14 -6.40
C ILE A 146 2.80 13.36 -6.93
N GLU A 147 3.19 13.55 -8.19
CA GLU A 147 4.37 12.87 -8.75
C GLU A 147 5.67 13.35 -8.08
N ARG A 148 5.76 14.64 -7.73
CA ARG A 148 6.90 15.17 -6.97
C ARG A 148 6.96 14.57 -5.57
N LEU A 149 5.85 14.57 -4.82
CA LEU A 149 5.78 13.91 -3.51
C LEU A 149 6.21 12.45 -3.57
N ARG A 150 5.74 11.73 -4.58
CA ARG A 150 6.13 10.34 -4.84
C ARG A 150 7.65 10.21 -5.03
N ASN A 151 8.27 11.07 -5.83
CA ASN A 151 9.72 11.02 -6.07
C ASN A 151 10.51 11.36 -4.80
N GLU A 152 10.10 12.38 -4.04
CA GLU A 152 10.70 12.73 -2.76
C GLU A 152 10.65 11.55 -1.77
N TRP A 153 9.53 10.81 -1.71
CA TRP A 153 9.44 9.60 -0.90
C TRP A 153 10.40 8.51 -1.36
N LYS A 154 10.57 8.31 -2.66
CA LYS A 154 11.52 7.32 -3.23
C LYS A 154 12.98 7.70 -3.04
N GLU A 155 13.30 8.97 -2.82
CA GLU A 155 14.64 9.42 -2.46
C GLU A 155 14.91 9.17 -0.97
N ALA A 156 13.92 9.45 -0.12
CA ALA A 156 14.03 9.33 1.33
C ALA A 156 13.97 7.88 1.87
N TYR A 157 13.26 6.98 1.19
CA TYR A 157 13.02 5.61 1.64
C TYR A 157 13.38 4.57 0.59
N ASP A 158 13.72 3.37 1.04
CA ASP A 158 13.95 2.23 0.17
C ASP A 158 12.61 1.61 -0.27
N PHE A 159 11.62 1.61 0.62
CA PHE A 159 10.25 1.17 0.35
C PHE A 159 9.21 2.16 0.87
N VAL A 160 8.24 2.49 0.01
CA VAL A 160 7.05 3.27 0.36
C VAL A 160 5.83 2.37 0.16
N LEU A 161 5.20 1.96 1.26
CA LEU A 161 4.05 1.06 1.22
C LEU A 161 2.76 1.86 1.39
N VAL A 162 1.88 1.82 0.41
CA VAL A 162 0.63 2.60 0.40
C VAL A 162 -0.56 1.69 0.67
N ASP A 163 -1.34 1.98 1.71
CA ASP A 163 -2.63 1.33 1.96
C ASP A 163 -3.72 2.09 1.21
N SER A 164 -4.25 1.50 0.13
CA SER A 164 -5.30 2.17 -0.67
C SER A 164 -6.68 2.08 -0.01
N ARG A 165 -7.71 2.75 -0.54
CA ARG A 165 -9.10 2.40 -0.24
C ARG A 165 -9.54 1.13 -0.98
N THR A 166 -10.60 0.46 -0.50
CA THR A 166 -11.21 -0.70 -1.17
C THR A 166 -12.18 -0.26 -2.26
N GLY A 167 -12.28 -1.04 -3.33
CA GLY A 167 -13.35 -0.89 -4.33
C GLY A 167 -13.01 0.06 -5.47
N ILE A 168 -14.02 0.36 -6.30
CA ILE A 168 -13.88 1.12 -7.55
C ILE A 168 -13.65 2.62 -7.28
N THR A 169 -13.79 3.06 -6.02
CA THR A 169 -13.69 4.45 -5.56
C THR A 169 -12.26 4.97 -5.40
N ASP A 170 -11.25 4.33 -6.02
CA ASP A 170 -9.98 5.01 -6.32
C ASP A 170 -10.25 6.06 -7.42
N ILE A 171 -11.00 7.11 -7.05
CA ILE A 171 -11.69 8.10 -7.89
C ILE A 171 -10.74 8.85 -8.84
N GLY A 172 -9.42 8.81 -8.60
CA GLY A 172 -8.40 9.32 -9.52
C GLY A 172 -7.42 8.28 -10.06
N GLY A 173 -7.55 7.00 -9.70
CA GLY A 173 -6.54 5.99 -10.02
C GLY A 173 -5.19 6.28 -9.35
N ILE A 174 -5.15 7.07 -8.27
CA ILE A 174 -3.90 7.55 -7.69
C ILE A 174 -3.13 6.38 -7.11
N CYS A 175 -3.81 5.57 -6.30
CA CYS A 175 -3.24 4.41 -5.63
C CYS A 175 -2.97 3.24 -6.58
N THR A 176 -3.78 3.07 -7.62
CA THR A 176 -3.66 1.93 -8.54
C THR A 176 -2.88 2.23 -9.82
N ILE A 177 -2.84 3.49 -10.25
CA ILE A 177 -2.21 3.93 -11.51
C ILE A 177 -1.06 4.88 -11.25
N GLN A 178 -1.17 5.98 -10.50
CA GLN A 178 -0.12 7.02 -10.42
C GLN A 178 1.03 6.71 -9.43
N LEU A 179 0.74 6.26 -8.22
CA LEU A 179 1.75 6.02 -7.19
C LEU A 179 2.61 4.75 -7.39
N PRO A 180 2.05 3.57 -7.69
CA PRO A 180 2.79 2.32 -7.49
C PRO A 180 3.87 2.08 -8.54
N ASP A 181 5.07 1.68 -8.16
CA ASP A 181 5.94 0.87 -9.02
C ASP A 181 5.40 -0.57 -9.08
N ILE A 182 4.94 -1.09 -7.94
CA ILE A 182 4.33 -2.41 -7.78
C ILE A 182 2.92 -2.25 -7.19
N LEU A 183 1.94 -2.93 -7.79
CA LEU A 183 0.56 -2.98 -7.32
C LEU A 183 0.24 -4.37 -6.78
N VAL A 184 0.19 -4.49 -5.45
CA VAL A 184 -0.21 -5.71 -4.75
C VAL A 184 -1.74 -5.76 -4.69
N LEU A 185 -2.33 -6.79 -5.31
CA LEU A 185 -3.77 -6.95 -5.44
C LEU A 185 -4.25 -8.09 -4.54
N LEU A 186 -4.75 -7.77 -3.34
CA LEU A 186 -5.29 -8.77 -2.43
C LEU A 186 -6.72 -9.17 -2.81
N PHE A 187 -6.97 -10.48 -2.85
CA PHE A 187 -8.28 -11.04 -3.16
C PHE A 187 -8.59 -12.30 -2.33
N MET A 188 -9.88 -12.61 -2.16
CA MET A 188 -10.34 -13.86 -1.51
C MET A 188 -10.66 -14.94 -2.55
N ALA A 189 -10.77 -16.19 -2.11
CA ALA A 189 -11.22 -17.33 -2.89
C ALA A 189 -12.71 -17.27 -3.28
N THR A 190 -13.05 -16.30 -4.12
CA THR A 190 -14.40 -16.07 -4.67
C THR A 190 -14.27 -15.52 -6.09
N GLU A 191 -15.18 -15.88 -7.00
CA GLU A 191 -15.14 -15.40 -8.39
C GLU A 191 -15.24 -13.87 -8.46
N GLN A 192 -16.09 -13.27 -7.63
CA GLN A 192 -16.25 -11.81 -7.61
C GLN A 192 -14.96 -11.09 -7.18
N SER A 193 -14.25 -11.60 -6.17
CA SER A 193 -13.00 -10.97 -5.72
C SER A 193 -11.88 -11.18 -6.73
N LEU A 194 -11.80 -12.35 -7.35
CA LEU A 194 -10.82 -12.68 -8.39
C LEU A 194 -11.02 -11.81 -9.64
N GLN A 195 -12.26 -11.73 -10.14
CA GLN A 195 -12.57 -10.91 -11.32
C GLN A 195 -12.31 -9.42 -11.04
N GLY A 196 -12.69 -8.93 -9.85
CA GLY A 196 -12.46 -7.55 -9.46
C GLY A 196 -10.99 -7.14 -9.50
N VAL A 197 -10.06 -7.99 -9.04
CA VAL A 197 -8.62 -7.68 -9.12
C VAL A 197 -8.07 -7.78 -10.54
N ILE A 198 -8.59 -8.68 -11.38
CA ILE A 198 -8.21 -8.78 -12.79
C ILE A 198 -8.60 -7.51 -13.56
N ASP A 199 -9.82 -7.01 -13.33
CA ASP A 199 -10.32 -5.82 -14.01
C ASP A 199 -9.51 -4.59 -13.60
N VAL A 200 -9.16 -4.47 -12.31
CA VAL A 200 -8.29 -3.41 -11.80
C VAL A 200 -6.88 -3.52 -12.39
N ALA A 201 -6.27 -4.71 -12.43
CA ALA A 201 -4.94 -4.90 -13.02
C ALA A 201 -4.89 -4.48 -14.49
N LYS A 202 -5.90 -4.89 -15.27
CA LYS A 202 -6.01 -4.54 -16.70
C LYS A 202 -6.23 -3.05 -16.89
N LYS A 203 -7.12 -2.43 -16.11
CA LYS A 203 -7.36 -0.99 -16.15
C LYS A 203 -6.08 -0.23 -15.81
N ALA A 204 -5.42 -0.62 -14.72
CA ALA A 204 -4.21 0.04 -14.25
C ALA A 204 -3.07 -0.04 -15.27
N SER A 205 -2.84 -1.23 -15.83
CA SER A 205 -1.84 -1.44 -16.88
C SER A 205 -2.11 -0.61 -18.14
N ARG A 206 -3.36 -0.49 -18.59
CA ARG A 206 -3.72 0.33 -19.75
C ARG A 206 -3.58 1.83 -19.48
N SER A 207 -4.10 2.29 -18.34
CA SER A 207 -4.07 3.71 -17.97
C SER A 207 -2.65 4.21 -17.68
N ARG A 208 -1.73 3.32 -17.26
CA ARG A 208 -0.32 3.63 -17.06
C ARG A 208 0.33 4.28 -18.28
N TRP A 209 -0.02 3.84 -19.49
CA TRP A 209 0.53 4.36 -20.75
C TRP A 209 0.07 5.78 -21.09
N ASN A 210 -1.01 6.25 -20.46
CA ASN A 210 -1.57 7.58 -20.70
C ASN A 210 -1.12 8.60 -19.65
N LEU A 211 -0.18 8.23 -18.76
CA LEU A 211 0.34 9.17 -17.78
C LEU A 211 1.23 10.20 -18.48
N PRO A 212 1.17 11.47 -18.05
CA PRO A 212 2.04 12.52 -18.57
C PRO A 212 3.48 12.42 -18.05
N PHE A 213 3.84 11.31 -17.40
CA PHE A 213 5.13 11.06 -16.75
C PHE A 213 5.77 9.81 -17.35
N ASP A 214 7.08 9.85 -17.58
CA ASP A 214 7.82 8.67 -18.03
C ASP A 214 7.80 7.58 -16.95
N ARG A 215 7.38 6.38 -17.32
CA ARG A 215 7.16 5.31 -16.34
C ARG A 215 7.22 3.92 -16.93
N MET A 216 7.95 3.05 -16.23
CA MET A 216 7.98 1.62 -16.51
C MET A 216 6.60 0.99 -16.38
N SER A 217 6.42 -0.13 -17.08
CA SER A 217 5.22 -0.97 -16.99
C SER A 217 4.93 -1.35 -15.54
N LEU A 218 3.65 -1.29 -15.17
CA LEU A 218 3.21 -1.60 -13.81
C LEU A 218 3.32 -3.09 -13.54
N ILE A 219 4.07 -3.46 -12.50
CA ILE A 219 4.07 -4.83 -11.97
C ILE A 219 2.82 -5.02 -11.13
N SER A 220 1.94 -5.92 -11.54
CA SER A 220 0.77 -6.32 -10.76
C SER A 220 1.03 -7.66 -10.09
N LEU A 221 0.88 -7.70 -8.76
CA LEU A 221 1.13 -8.86 -7.90
C LEU A 221 -0.17 -9.29 -7.19
N PRO A 222 -0.99 -10.18 -7.79
CA PRO A 222 -2.19 -10.69 -7.14
C PRO A 222 -1.87 -11.66 -6.00
N ILE A 223 -2.29 -11.36 -4.77
CA ILE A 223 -2.07 -12.22 -3.60
C ILE A 223 -3.41 -12.73 -3.06
N ALA A 224 -3.55 -14.05 -2.96
CA ALA A 224 -4.69 -14.68 -2.30
C ALA A 224 -4.59 -14.46 -0.78
N GLY A 225 -5.54 -13.73 -0.22
CA GLY A 225 -5.63 -13.42 1.21
C GLY A 225 -6.66 -14.28 1.93
N LYS A 226 -6.47 -14.46 3.25
CA LYS A 226 -7.35 -15.26 4.12
C LYS A 226 -7.69 -16.63 3.52
N PHE A 227 -6.68 -17.31 3.01
CA PHE A 227 -6.86 -18.59 2.35
C PHE A 227 -6.84 -19.71 3.39
N ASP A 228 -7.96 -20.41 3.57
CA ASP A 228 -8.01 -21.59 4.43
C ASP A 228 -7.45 -22.81 3.69
N SER A 229 -6.52 -23.50 4.33
CA SER A 229 -5.90 -24.73 3.82
C SER A 229 -6.15 -25.94 4.74
N GLY A 230 -6.90 -25.76 5.84
CA GLY A 230 -7.07 -26.75 6.90
C GLY A 230 -8.26 -27.67 6.71
N GLU A 231 -9.47 -27.12 6.61
CA GLU A 231 -10.71 -27.92 6.65
C GLU A 231 -11.15 -28.43 5.26
N GLU A 232 -10.75 -27.77 4.17
CA GLU A 232 -11.17 -28.09 2.81
C GLU A 232 -10.00 -28.11 1.81
N PHE A 233 -9.00 -28.97 2.06
CA PHE A 233 -7.80 -29.07 1.20
C PHE A 233 -8.12 -29.18 -0.30
N GLN A 234 -9.14 -29.96 -0.67
CA GLN A 234 -9.54 -30.14 -2.06
C GLN A 234 -10.03 -28.83 -2.70
N ILE A 235 -10.90 -28.09 -2.02
CA ILE A 235 -11.42 -26.79 -2.47
C ILE A 235 -10.28 -25.77 -2.56
N SER A 236 -9.35 -25.81 -1.62
CA SER A 236 -8.12 -25.02 -1.62
C SER A 236 -7.29 -25.28 -2.90
N GLN A 237 -7.07 -26.55 -3.27
CA GLN A 237 -6.32 -26.91 -4.48
C GLN A 237 -7.04 -26.51 -5.77
N GLU A 238 -8.37 -26.62 -5.82
CA GLU A 238 -9.22 -26.19 -6.93
C GLU A 238 -9.12 -24.68 -7.15
N TRP A 239 -9.21 -23.89 -6.08
CA TRP A 239 -9.03 -22.45 -6.14
C TRP A 239 -7.64 -22.05 -6.61
N LEU A 240 -6.58 -22.72 -6.15
CA LEU A 240 -5.22 -22.46 -6.63
C LEU A 240 -5.07 -22.75 -8.12
N ASN A 241 -5.70 -23.80 -8.64
CA ASN A 241 -5.73 -24.10 -10.08
C ASN A 241 -6.48 -23.02 -10.85
N ARG A 242 -7.61 -22.57 -10.29
CA ARG A 242 -8.40 -21.48 -10.84
C ARG A 242 -7.62 -20.17 -10.88
N PHE A 243 -6.89 -19.83 -9.83
CA PHE A 243 -6.03 -18.64 -9.78
C PHE A 243 -4.90 -18.73 -10.80
N ALA A 244 -4.18 -19.85 -10.82
CA ALA A 244 -3.04 -20.05 -11.72
C ALA A 244 -3.44 -19.92 -13.20
N SER A 245 -4.59 -20.46 -13.58
CA SER A 245 -5.10 -20.34 -14.96
C SER A 245 -5.60 -18.92 -15.28
N THR A 246 -6.34 -18.28 -14.37
CA THR A 246 -6.99 -16.99 -14.63
C THR A 246 -6.02 -15.81 -14.54
N LEU A 247 -5.04 -15.88 -13.64
CA LEU A 247 -4.04 -14.83 -13.41
C LEU A 247 -2.79 -14.98 -14.27
N LYS A 248 -2.70 -16.05 -15.08
CA LYS A 248 -1.53 -16.37 -15.90
C LYS A 248 -1.02 -15.15 -16.69
N GLY A 249 -1.91 -14.48 -17.44
CA GLY A 249 -1.52 -13.31 -18.24
C GLY A 249 -1.11 -12.06 -17.45
N ILE A 250 -1.36 -12.02 -16.13
CA ILE A 250 -0.84 -10.96 -15.26
C ILE A 250 0.60 -11.30 -14.85
N TYR A 251 0.84 -12.56 -14.46
CA TYR A 251 2.14 -13.05 -14.00
C TYR A 251 3.18 -13.18 -15.12
N GLU A 252 2.79 -13.65 -16.30
CA GLU A 252 3.72 -13.87 -17.42
C GLU A 252 4.49 -12.62 -17.87
N ASN A 253 4.00 -11.43 -17.53
CA ASN A 253 4.66 -10.18 -17.89
C ASN A 253 5.96 -9.93 -17.11
N TRP A 254 6.17 -10.61 -15.97
CA TRP A 254 7.32 -10.32 -15.09
C TRP A 254 7.81 -11.53 -14.28
N LEU A 255 7.00 -12.58 -14.10
CA LEU A 255 7.41 -13.79 -13.38
C LEU A 255 8.40 -14.59 -14.24
N PRO A 256 9.57 -15.00 -13.70
CA PRO A 256 10.53 -15.80 -14.46
C PRO A 256 9.90 -17.09 -14.98
N THR A 257 10.21 -17.46 -16.23
CA THR A 257 9.63 -18.65 -16.90
C THR A 257 9.97 -19.97 -16.21
N ALA A 258 11.00 -19.99 -15.38
CA ALA A 258 11.38 -21.14 -14.56
C ALA A 258 10.44 -21.37 -13.35
N VAL A 259 9.62 -20.38 -12.98
CA VAL A 259 8.71 -20.44 -11.84
C VAL A 259 7.28 -20.61 -12.36
N SER A 260 6.61 -21.68 -11.93
CA SER A 260 5.20 -21.86 -12.28
C SER A 260 4.33 -20.86 -11.50
N VAL A 261 3.30 -20.31 -12.15
CA VAL A 261 2.34 -19.39 -11.51
C VAL A 261 1.67 -20.06 -10.30
N ARG A 262 1.38 -21.37 -10.40
CA ARG A 262 0.76 -22.13 -9.31
C ARG A 262 1.69 -22.21 -8.09
N ASP A 263 2.95 -22.56 -8.29
CA ASP A 263 3.91 -22.69 -7.19
C ASP A 263 4.19 -21.33 -6.55
N PHE A 264 4.25 -20.27 -7.37
CA PHE A 264 4.37 -18.90 -6.87
C PHE A 264 3.18 -18.54 -5.97
N LEU A 265 1.95 -18.76 -6.45
CA LEU A 265 0.73 -18.52 -5.67
C LEU A 265 0.68 -19.35 -4.37
N GLU A 266 1.20 -20.58 -4.40
CA GLU A 266 1.26 -21.47 -3.25
C GLU A 266 2.12 -20.89 -2.13
N VAL A 267 3.25 -20.27 -2.45
CA VAL A 267 4.17 -19.69 -1.46
C VAL A 267 3.84 -18.25 -1.07
N THR A 268 3.15 -17.50 -1.91
CA THR A 268 2.80 -16.09 -1.63
C THR A 268 1.43 -15.89 -0.99
N LYS A 269 0.57 -16.92 -0.96
CA LYS A 269 -0.76 -16.79 -0.33
C LYS A 269 -0.65 -16.47 1.16
N ILE A 270 -1.58 -15.67 1.66
CA ILE A 270 -1.68 -15.34 3.08
C ILE A 270 -2.71 -16.29 3.71
N PRO A 271 -2.29 -17.20 4.61
CA PRO A 271 -3.20 -18.16 5.22
C PRO A 271 -4.19 -17.48 6.15
N TYR A 272 -5.40 -18.05 6.26
CA TYR A 272 -6.32 -17.70 7.33
C TYR A 272 -5.97 -18.49 8.60
N ILE A 273 -5.61 -17.77 9.66
CA ILE A 273 -5.34 -18.37 10.98
C ILE A 273 -6.36 -17.77 11.97
N PRO A 274 -7.33 -18.55 12.48
CA PRO A 274 -8.28 -18.08 13.48
C PRO A 274 -7.59 -17.51 14.73
N THR A 275 -8.22 -16.51 15.35
CA THR A 275 -7.65 -15.69 16.45
C THR A 275 -7.13 -16.50 17.65
N SER A 276 -7.70 -17.68 17.91
CA SER A 276 -7.26 -18.60 18.99
C SER A 276 -5.89 -19.24 18.75
N ALA A 277 -5.40 -19.23 17.50
CA ALA A 277 -4.06 -19.69 17.12
C ALA A 277 -3.08 -18.51 16.96
N LEU A 278 -3.55 -17.32 16.56
CA LEU A 278 -2.73 -16.11 16.41
C LEU A 278 -2.15 -15.61 17.76
N ALA A 279 -2.93 -15.72 18.84
CA ALA A 279 -2.48 -15.39 20.19
C ALA A 279 -1.38 -16.35 20.73
N ARG A 280 -1.24 -17.55 20.15
CA ARG A 280 -0.22 -18.53 20.54
C ARG A 280 1.01 -18.55 19.64
N ASN A 281 0.87 -18.18 18.36
CA ASN A 281 1.92 -18.37 17.35
C ASN A 281 2.33 -17.11 16.60
N SER A 282 1.82 -15.91 16.92
CA SER A 282 2.38 -14.69 16.33
C SER A 282 3.65 -14.28 17.08
N PRO A 283 4.83 -14.28 16.43
CA PRO A 283 6.07 -13.78 17.03
C PRO A 283 5.96 -12.30 17.45
N PHE A 284 5.02 -11.58 16.85
CA PHE A 284 5.01 -10.12 16.78
C PHE A 284 4.09 -9.43 17.80
N TRP A 285 3.15 -10.17 18.40
CA TRP A 285 2.24 -9.66 19.45
C TRP A 285 2.51 -10.28 20.83
N SER A 286 3.52 -11.15 20.93
CA SER A 286 4.02 -11.65 22.20
C SER A 286 5.10 -10.71 22.73
N LYS A 287 5.08 -10.37 24.03
CA LYS A 287 6.08 -9.52 24.71
C LYS A 287 7.50 -10.13 24.77
N ALA A 288 7.85 -11.07 23.89
CA ALA A 288 9.17 -11.65 23.83
C ALA A 288 10.11 -10.72 23.04
N PRO A 289 11.36 -10.53 23.49
CA PRO A 289 12.33 -9.73 22.75
C PRO A 289 12.54 -10.34 21.35
N LEU A 290 12.31 -9.53 20.31
CA LEU A 290 12.53 -9.83 18.88
C LEU A 290 14.02 -10.08 18.63
N THR A 291 14.53 -11.23 19.07
CA THR A 291 15.95 -11.59 18.92
C THR A 291 16.17 -12.69 17.88
N GLN A 292 15.12 -13.39 17.44
CA GLN A 292 15.20 -14.30 16.28
C GLN A 292 13.86 -14.41 15.53
N PRO A 293 13.85 -14.41 14.18
CA PRO A 293 12.66 -14.74 13.41
C PRO A 293 12.29 -16.22 13.62
N VAL A 294 11.04 -16.47 14.03
CA VAL A 294 10.48 -17.81 14.29
C VAL A 294 10.46 -18.74 13.07
N TRP A 295 10.81 -18.22 11.89
CA TRP A 295 10.93 -18.95 10.63
C TRP A 295 12.26 -19.69 10.46
N ALA A 296 13.24 -19.47 11.35
CA ALA A 296 14.49 -20.23 11.38
C ALA A 296 14.29 -21.61 12.05
N MET A 297 13.40 -22.43 11.51
CA MET A 297 13.50 -23.87 11.76
C MET A 297 14.66 -24.42 10.91
N PRO A 298 15.68 -25.07 11.50
CA PRO A 298 16.71 -25.70 10.72
C PRO A 298 16.07 -26.76 9.84
N MET A 299 16.32 -26.70 8.52
CA MET A 299 16.12 -27.85 7.65
C MET A 299 16.80 -29.04 8.32
N LYS A 300 16.01 -30.01 8.81
CA LYS A 300 16.54 -31.32 9.17
C LYS A 300 17.14 -31.88 7.89
N THR A 301 18.45 -31.77 7.75
CA THR A 301 19.21 -32.54 6.78
C THR A 301 18.98 -34.00 7.12
N SER A 302 18.14 -34.67 6.33
CA SER A 302 18.13 -36.13 6.28
C SER A 302 19.43 -36.56 5.62
N ARG A 303 20.48 -36.75 6.43
CA ARG A 303 21.59 -37.59 6.02
C ARG A 303 21.17 -39.04 6.29
N ARG A 304 21.24 -39.83 5.22
CA ARG A 304 21.28 -41.29 5.24
C ARG A 304 22.39 -41.78 6.15
#